data_AF-A0A3N4ZR65-F1
#
_entry.id   AF-A0A3N4ZR65-F1
#
_cell.length_a   1.000
_cell.length_b   1.000
_cell.length_c   1.000
_cell.angle_alpha   90.00
_cell.angle_beta   90.00
_cell.angle_gamma   90.00
#
_symmetry.space_group_name_H-M   'P 1'
#
loop_
_entity.id
_entity.type
_entity.pdbx_description
1 polymer ?
#
loop_
_entity_poly.entity_id
_entity_poly.type
_entity_poly.pdbx_seq_one_letter_code
_entity_poly.pdbx_strand_id
1 'polypeptide(L)'
;MTPTLPAWTSPTFAEDIRRTTLREYDVDELLTMLRDMSNEHDVRFSCLYAILQALHRQDRDIDYGRLVDEYENEFGDNPYFHTFRATRLIGDRTSGANLARALRHSERAIKVLDDRAGVWHQYAAIAADLGEVEPARLTAAILERALVRVENAMSMSNRDNPNFHFTRARLLQLDGQVEEALSEVQIAIHRQRADLPGDERRLARFEGLRARLLVERQGHRLLYEIGQARRDLEGSRSDQVQLLGVLAAVIALITAAVTIATQLTVDEAIPLLIAATSSVTLAFSCLLWAGGIAKPARLIPGFVLGTLLMLGALHLTGQIDLTWWI
;
A
#
# COMPACT_ATOMS: atom_id res chain seq x y z
N MET A 1 46.07 20.35 -26.69
CA MET A 1 46.05 19.57 -25.44
C MET A 1 45.04 18.48 -25.62
N THR A 2 45.44 17.21 -25.55
CA THR A 2 44.49 16.09 -25.63
C THR A 2 43.62 16.15 -24.38
N PRO A 3 42.28 16.26 -24.50
CA PRO A 3 41.40 16.34 -23.34
C PRO A 3 41.53 15.05 -22.52
N THR A 4 41.88 15.17 -21.25
CA THR A 4 41.90 14.04 -20.30
C THR A 4 40.48 13.72 -19.86
N LEU A 5 39.72 13.07 -20.75
CA LEU A 5 38.42 12.50 -20.40
C LEU A 5 38.62 11.19 -19.63
N PRO A 6 37.78 10.91 -18.61
CA PRO A 6 37.88 9.67 -17.86
C PRO A 6 37.52 8.48 -18.77
N ALA A 7 38.27 7.38 -18.68
CA ALA A 7 37.93 6.16 -19.41
C ALA A 7 36.62 5.56 -18.88
N TRP A 8 35.78 5.03 -19.77
CA TRP A 8 34.48 4.45 -19.40
C TRP A 8 34.57 3.24 -18.47
N THR A 9 35.71 2.55 -18.49
CA THR A 9 36.03 1.42 -17.60
C THR A 9 36.31 1.85 -16.17
N SER A 10 36.64 3.12 -15.91
CA SER A 10 36.91 3.63 -14.56
C SER A 10 35.66 3.51 -13.68
N PRO A 11 35.73 2.95 -12.45
CA PRO A 11 34.61 2.87 -11.49
C PRO A 11 33.92 4.22 -11.24
N THR A 12 34.67 5.31 -11.30
CA THR A 12 34.19 6.68 -11.07
C THR A 12 33.78 7.41 -12.35
N PHE A 13 33.82 6.77 -13.53
CA PHE A 13 33.55 7.38 -14.84
C PHE A 13 32.32 8.29 -14.85
N ALA A 14 31.16 7.77 -14.48
CA ALA A 14 29.91 8.53 -14.47
C ALA A 14 29.94 9.72 -13.49
N GLU A 15 30.73 9.66 -12.42
CA GLU A 15 30.92 10.75 -11.48
C GLU A 15 31.88 11.81 -12.02
N ASP A 16 33.00 11.38 -12.60
CA ASP A 16 34.01 12.28 -13.17
C ASP A 16 33.45 13.07 -14.36
N ILE A 17 32.66 12.44 -15.23
CA ILE A 17 31.94 13.15 -16.30
C ILE A 17 31.01 14.23 -15.71
N ARG A 18 30.26 13.90 -14.65
CA ARG A 18 29.28 14.83 -14.05
C ARG A 18 29.92 15.99 -13.30
N ARG A 19 31.08 15.77 -12.68
CA ARG A 19 31.76 16.75 -11.82
C ARG A 19 32.70 17.64 -12.62
N THR A 20 33.39 17.07 -13.60
CA THR A 20 34.55 17.69 -14.25
C THR A 20 34.20 18.03 -15.69
N THR A 21 33.89 17.03 -16.50
CA THR A 21 33.69 17.22 -17.95
C THR A 21 32.55 18.18 -18.29
N LEU A 22 31.40 18.07 -17.63
CA LEU A 22 30.26 18.98 -17.86
C LEU A 22 30.44 20.39 -17.29
N ARG A 23 31.52 20.65 -16.54
CA ARG A 23 31.89 22.00 -16.09
C ARG A 23 32.97 22.63 -16.96
N GLU A 24 33.83 21.79 -17.52
CA GLU A 24 35.01 22.21 -18.29
C GLU A 24 34.71 22.39 -19.78
N TYR A 25 33.72 21.67 -20.31
CA TYR A 25 33.41 21.66 -21.75
C TYR A 25 31.95 21.97 -22.01
N ASP A 26 31.69 22.74 -23.06
CA ASP A 26 30.33 22.94 -23.59
C ASP A 26 29.91 21.77 -24.50
N VAL A 27 28.60 21.60 -24.69
CA VAL A 27 28.00 20.55 -25.52
C VAL A 27 28.52 20.62 -26.95
N ASP A 28 28.73 21.82 -27.51
CA ASP A 28 29.23 22.01 -28.87
C ASP A 28 30.69 21.58 -29.03
N GLU A 29 31.53 21.80 -28.01
CA GLU A 29 32.92 21.33 -27.99
C GLU A 29 32.95 19.80 -27.92
N LEU A 30 32.12 19.20 -27.06
CA LEU A 30 31.99 17.75 -26.96
C LEU A 30 31.46 17.12 -28.24
N LEU A 31 30.53 17.78 -28.94
CA LEU A 31 30.03 17.34 -30.24
C LEU A 31 31.12 17.38 -31.32
N THR A 32 31.98 18.39 -31.29
CA THR A 32 33.13 18.50 -32.19
C THR A 32 34.11 17.35 -31.95
N MET A 33 34.44 17.08 -30.67
CA MET A 33 35.32 15.97 -30.29
C MET A 33 34.72 14.59 -30.63
N LEU A 34 33.40 14.41 -30.45
CA LEU A 34 32.68 13.18 -30.79
C LEU A 34 32.73 12.87 -32.29
N ARG A 35 32.63 13.90 -33.15
CA ARG A 35 32.62 13.78 -34.61
C ARG A 35 34.00 13.64 -35.24
N ASP A 36 35.05 14.03 -34.51
CA ASP A 36 36.42 13.95 -34.99
C ASP A 36 36.95 12.51 -34.89
N MET A 37 37.00 11.82 -36.03
CA MET A 37 37.46 10.43 -36.16
C MET A 37 38.96 10.24 -35.87
N SER A 38 39.73 11.32 -35.71
CA SER A 38 41.13 11.23 -35.26
C SER A 38 41.25 10.96 -33.76
N ASN A 39 40.18 11.22 -32.99
CA ASN A 39 40.12 10.89 -31.57
C ASN A 39 39.94 9.39 -31.34
N GLU A 40 40.52 8.89 -30.25
CA GLU A 40 40.35 7.52 -29.81
C GLU A 40 38.88 7.19 -29.53
N HIS A 41 38.49 5.94 -29.80
CA HIS A 41 37.13 5.46 -29.63
C HIS A 41 36.58 5.72 -28.22
N ASP A 42 37.38 5.52 -27.18
CA ASP A 42 36.96 5.72 -25.78
C ASP A 42 36.78 7.21 -25.42
N VAL A 43 37.57 8.11 -26.00
CA VAL A 43 37.42 9.56 -25.84
C VAL A 43 36.10 9.99 -26.46
N ARG A 44 35.82 9.53 -27.67
CA ARG A 44 34.55 9.83 -28.37
C ARG A 44 33.35 9.26 -27.63
N PHE A 45 33.44 8.04 -27.11
CA PHE A 45 32.39 7.47 -26.26
C PHE A 45 32.15 8.31 -25.00
N SER A 46 33.22 8.80 -24.37
CA SER A 46 33.12 9.67 -23.19
C SER A 46 32.44 11.00 -23.49
N CYS A 47 32.71 11.59 -24.67
CA CYS A 47 31.98 12.75 -25.18
C CYS A 47 30.49 12.44 -25.37
N LEU A 48 30.15 11.32 -26.03
CA LEU A 48 28.76 10.91 -26.22
C LEU A 48 28.04 10.76 -24.86
N TYR A 49 28.66 10.07 -23.90
CA TYR A 49 28.10 9.89 -22.56
C TYR A 49 27.84 11.24 -21.88
N ALA A 50 28.80 12.17 -21.94
CA ALA A 50 28.65 13.51 -21.37
C ALA A 50 27.50 14.29 -22.01
N ILE A 51 27.43 14.31 -23.35
CA ILE A 51 26.35 14.98 -24.10
C ILE A 51 24.99 14.40 -23.72
N LEU A 52 24.85 13.07 -23.72
CA LEU A 52 23.58 12.41 -23.36
C LEU A 52 23.15 12.72 -21.92
N GLN A 53 24.08 12.81 -20.97
CA GLN A 53 23.78 13.24 -19.60
C GLN A 53 23.32 14.70 -19.53
N ALA A 54 23.94 15.60 -20.30
CA ALA A 54 23.53 16.99 -20.40
C ALA A 54 22.11 17.12 -20.98
N LEU A 55 21.84 16.44 -22.11
CA LEU A 55 20.53 16.44 -22.75
C LEU A 55 19.44 15.88 -21.84
N HIS A 56 19.72 14.78 -21.13
CA HIS A 56 18.78 14.20 -20.18
C HIS A 56 18.47 15.14 -19.01
N ARG A 57 19.46 15.89 -18.50
CA ARG A 57 19.24 16.90 -17.46
C ARG A 57 18.40 18.09 -17.93
N GLN A 58 18.43 18.38 -19.22
CA GLN A 58 17.68 19.48 -19.85
C GLN A 58 16.30 19.03 -20.37
N ASP A 59 15.89 17.78 -20.12
CA ASP A 59 14.66 17.17 -20.64
C ASP A 59 14.56 17.24 -22.18
N ARG A 60 15.70 17.17 -22.90
CA ARG A 60 15.78 17.21 -24.37
C ARG A 60 15.68 15.81 -24.98
N ASP A 61 14.58 15.12 -24.71
CA ASP A 61 14.41 13.69 -25.05
C ASP A 61 14.49 13.38 -26.55
N ILE A 62 14.03 14.30 -27.41
CA ILE A 62 14.11 14.15 -28.88
C ILE A 62 15.57 14.13 -29.34
N ASP A 63 16.38 15.06 -28.84
CA ASP A 63 17.80 15.16 -29.18
C ASP A 63 18.59 13.99 -28.61
N TYR A 64 18.25 13.58 -27.39
CA TYR A 64 18.79 12.38 -26.76
C TYR A 64 18.53 11.15 -27.64
N GLY A 65 17.28 10.92 -28.03
CA GLY A 65 16.88 9.78 -28.84
C GLY A 65 17.61 9.74 -30.18
N ARG A 66 17.70 10.90 -30.86
CA ARG A 66 18.40 11.05 -32.13
C ARG A 66 19.88 10.72 -32.05
N LEU A 67 20.60 11.17 -31.02
CA LEU A 67 22.00 10.82 -30.83
C LEU A 67 22.21 9.35 -30.50
N VAL A 68 21.29 8.75 -29.72
CA VAL A 68 21.35 7.30 -29.46
C VAL A 68 21.16 6.51 -30.75
N ASP A 69 20.23 6.92 -31.62
CA ASP A 69 20.06 6.32 -32.96
C ASP A 69 21.32 6.46 -33.82
N GLU A 70 21.86 7.67 -33.92
CA GLU A 70 22.99 8.01 -34.80
C GLU A 70 24.23 7.17 -34.47
N TYR A 71 24.52 6.98 -33.18
CA TYR A 71 25.72 6.31 -32.72
C TYR A 71 25.50 4.85 -32.28
N GLU A 72 24.34 4.26 -32.54
CA GLU A 72 24.04 2.87 -32.17
C GLU A 72 24.95 1.86 -32.87
N ASN A 73 25.24 2.07 -34.15
CA ASN A 73 26.11 1.16 -34.91
C ASN A 73 27.56 1.19 -34.43
N GLU A 74 27.97 2.32 -33.84
CA GLU A 74 29.36 2.52 -33.43
C GLU A 74 29.60 2.10 -31.98
N PHE A 75 28.78 2.59 -31.05
CA PHE A 75 28.98 2.36 -29.62
C PHE A 75 27.99 1.34 -29.02
N GLY A 76 27.16 0.69 -29.84
CA GLY A 76 26.08 -0.19 -29.40
C GLY A 76 26.51 -1.41 -28.59
N ASP A 77 27.78 -1.79 -28.72
CA ASP A 77 28.42 -2.90 -27.99
C ASP A 77 28.98 -2.47 -26.62
N ASN A 78 29.08 -1.16 -26.35
CA ASN A 78 29.53 -0.67 -25.05
C ASN A 78 28.47 -0.98 -23.96
N PRO A 79 28.85 -1.52 -22.78
CA PRO A 79 27.91 -1.85 -21.71
C PRO A 79 27.03 -0.68 -21.26
N TYR A 80 27.58 0.54 -21.23
CA TYR A 80 26.82 1.74 -20.86
C TYR A 80 25.74 2.08 -21.89
N PHE A 81 25.89 1.65 -23.15
CA PHE A 81 24.91 1.92 -24.20
C PHE A 81 23.54 1.31 -23.91
N HIS A 82 23.50 0.23 -23.12
CA HIS A 82 22.24 -0.32 -22.61
C HIS A 82 21.48 0.67 -21.72
N THR A 83 22.18 1.51 -20.94
CA THR A 83 21.53 2.56 -20.15
C THR A 83 20.91 3.63 -21.05
N PHE A 84 21.51 3.90 -22.21
CA PHE A 84 20.99 4.86 -23.19
C PHE A 84 19.77 4.35 -23.93
N ARG A 85 19.81 3.08 -24.37
CA ARG A 85 18.65 2.39 -24.96
C ARG A 85 17.47 2.39 -23.99
N ALA A 86 17.73 2.15 -22.69
CA ALA A 86 16.70 2.21 -21.67
C ALA A 86 16.09 3.62 -21.56
N THR A 87 16.91 4.66 -21.38
CA THR A 87 16.42 6.06 -21.29
C THR A 87 15.64 6.49 -22.52
N ARG A 88 16.11 6.14 -23.72
CA ARG A 88 15.41 6.43 -24.97
C ARG A 88 14.04 5.75 -25.04
N LEU A 89 13.93 4.50 -24.59
CA LEU A 89 12.66 3.76 -24.56
C LEU A 89 11.67 4.34 -23.54
N ILE A 90 12.15 4.88 -22.42
CA ILE A 90 11.30 5.52 -21.42
C ILE A 90 10.49 6.66 -22.08
N GLY A 91 11.16 7.52 -22.86
CA GLY A 91 10.52 8.63 -23.58
C GLY A 91 9.62 9.47 -22.68
N ASP A 92 8.36 9.66 -23.09
CA ASP A 92 7.34 10.40 -22.35
C ASP A 92 6.72 9.64 -21.16
N ARG A 93 7.19 8.42 -20.87
CA ARG A 93 6.68 7.53 -19.82
C ARG A 93 5.23 7.09 -19.99
N THR A 94 4.71 7.03 -21.21
CA THR A 94 3.29 6.64 -21.42
C THR A 94 3.09 5.17 -21.81
N SER A 95 4.15 4.49 -22.27
CA SER A 95 4.05 3.13 -22.80
C SER A 95 4.66 2.09 -21.85
N GLY A 96 3.81 1.31 -21.17
CA GLY A 96 4.26 0.20 -20.33
C GLY A 96 5.01 -0.89 -21.10
N ALA A 97 4.71 -1.09 -22.39
CA ALA A 97 5.49 -1.98 -23.25
C ALA A 97 6.93 -1.48 -23.46
N ASN A 98 7.13 -0.18 -23.65
CA ASN A 98 8.46 0.40 -23.78
C ASN A 98 9.21 0.39 -22.43
N LEU A 99 8.52 0.67 -21.32
CA LEU A 99 9.11 0.58 -19.97
C LEU A 99 9.56 -0.86 -19.66
N ALA A 100 8.77 -1.88 -20.03
CA ALA A 100 9.17 -3.27 -19.90
C ALA A 100 10.39 -3.63 -20.77
N ARG A 101 10.55 -3.02 -21.95
CA ARG A 101 11.76 -3.14 -22.77
C ARG A 101 12.94 -2.43 -22.13
N ALA A 102 12.74 -1.24 -21.58
CA ALA A 102 13.76 -0.46 -20.88
C ALA A 102 14.31 -1.23 -19.67
N LEU A 103 13.45 -1.92 -18.90
CA LEU A 103 13.88 -2.80 -17.80
C LEU A 103 14.85 -3.89 -18.27
N ARG A 104 14.57 -4.53 -19.42
CA ARG A 104 15.46 -5.56 -19.98
C ARG A 104 16.82 -5.00 -20.38
N HIS A 105 16.85 -3.79 -20.93
CA HIS A 105 18.13 -3.12 -21.22
C HIS A 105 18.88 -2.78 -19.94
N SER A 106 18.20 -2.23 -18.94
CA SER A 106 18.80 -1.95 -17.64
C SER A 106 19.34 -3.21 -16.95
N GLU A 107 18.64 -4.36 -17.04
CA GLU A 107 19.15 -5.65 -16.56
C GLU A 107 20.43 -6.09 -17.27
N ARG A 108 20.54 -5.87 -18.58
CA ARG A 108 21.78 -6.18 -19.32
C ARG A 108 22.93 -5.27 -18.87
N ALA A 109 22.67 -3.99 -18.62
CA ALA A 109 23.66 -3.07 -18.08
C ALA A 109 24.15 -3.53 -16.70
N ILE A 110 23.22 -3.91 -15.80
CA ILE A 110 23.55 -4.38 -14.45
C ILE A 110 24.46 -5.61 -14.46
N LYS A 111 24.29 -6.53 -15.42
CA LYS A 111 25.15 -7.73 -15.50
C LYS A 111 26.64 -7.43 -15.72
N VAL A 112 26.97 -6.26 -16.25
CA VAL A 112 28.33 -5.86 -16.61
C VAL A 112 28.84 -4.69 -15.77
N LEU A 113 27.92 -3.85 -15.28
CA LEU A 113 28.17 -2.62 -14.52
C LEU A 113 27.53 -2.71 -13.13
N ASP A 114 27.65 -3.87 -12.47
CA ASP A 114 27.06 -4.12 -11.15
C ASP A 114 27.73 -3.31 -10.03
N ASP A 115 28.93 -2.79 -10.29
CA ASP A 115 29.66 -1.90 -9.41
C ASP A 115 29.18 -0.42 -9.49
N ARG A 116 28.14 -0.12 -10.28
CA ARG A 116 27.68 1.25 -10.54
C ARG A 116 26.31 1.53 -9.93
N ALA A 117 26.28 2.28 -8.83
CA ALA A 117 25.05 2.70 -8.15
C ALA A 117 24.01 3.36 -9.08
N GLY A 118 24.45 4.15 -10.06
CA GLY A 118 23.57 4.80 -11.03
C GLY A 118 22.80 3.82 -11.93
N VAL A 119 23.40 2.65 -12.25
CA VAL A 119 22.77 1.64 -13.10
C VAL A 119 21.71 0.87 -12.30
N TRP A 120 21.99 0.56 -11.04
CA TRP A 120 21.03 -0.03 -10.10
C TRP A 120 19.83 0.88 -9.87
N HIS A 121 20.08 2.17 -9.63
CA HIS A 121 19.03 3.17 -9.50
C HIS A 121 18.19 3.33 -10.76
N GLN A 122 18.80 3.30 -11.96
CA GLN A 122 18.07 3.38 -13.22
C GLN A 122 17.02 2.25 -13.34
N TYR A 123 17.39 1.01 -12.99
CA TYR A 123 16.42 -0.09 -13.00
C TYR A 123 15.24 0.17 -12.07
N ALA A 124 15.54 0.57 -10.84
CA ALA A 124 14.52 0.84 -9.83
C ALA A 124 13.57 1.98 -10.27
N ALA A 125 14.12 3.03 -10.88
CA ALA A 125 13.34 4.15 -11.41
C ALA A 125 12.42 3.71 -12.57
N ILE A 126 12.91 2.89 -13.50
CA ILE A 126 12.08 2.35 -14.59
C ILE A 126 10.99 1.43 -14.04
N ALA A 127 11.28 0.64 -13.00
CA ALA A 127 10.30 -0.25 -12.39
C ALA A 127 9.18 0.55 -11.69
N ALA A 128 9.53 1.64 -11.02
CA ALA A 128 8.56 2.58 -10.47
C ALA A 128 7.70 3.23 -11.58
N ASP A 129 8.33 3.69 -12.68
CA ASP A 129 7.59 4.21 -13.84
C ASP A 129 6.63 3.16 -14.41
N LEU A 130 7.05 1.89 -14.53
CA LEU A 130 6.20 0.80 -15.02
C LEU A 130 5.01 0.55 -14.09
N GLY A 131 5.24 0.54 -12.77
CA GLY A 131 4.20 0.36 -11.76
C GLY A 131 3.15 1.46 -11.77
N GLU A 132 3.55 2.71 -12.02
CA GLU A 132 2.64 3.85 -12.08
C GLU A 132 1.83 3.89 -13.38
N VAL A 133 2.39 3.42 -14.50
CA VAL A 133 1.77 3.51 -15.83
C VAL A 133 0.92 2.29 -16.16
N GLU A 134 1.43 1.09 -15.90
CA GLU A 134 0.75 -0.17 -16.21
C GLU A 134 0.95 -1.18 -15.06
N PRO A 135 0.24 -1.00 -13.92
CA PRO A 135 0.43 -1.81 -12.71
C PRO A 135 0.38 -3.33 -12.96
N ALA A 136 -0.45 -3.77 -13.91
CA ALA A 136 -0.59 -5.19 -14.27
C ALA A 136 0.70 -5.84 -14.79
N ARG A 137 1.66 -5.05 -15.32
CA ARG A 137 2.97 -5.55 -15.77
C ARG A 137 4.02 -5.58 -14.66
N LEU A 138 3.78 -4.88 -13.55
CA LEU A 138 4.67 -4.89 -12.40
C LEU A 138 4.37 -6.13 -11.54
N THR A 139 5.07 -7.23 -11.81
CA THR A 139 5.00 -8.43 -10.97
C THR A 139 5.67 -8.19 -9.61
N ALA A 140 5.23 -8.89 -8.56
CA ALA A 140 5.87 -8.85 -7.24
C ALA A 140 7.40 -9.09 -7.31
N ALA A 141 7.84 -10.03 -8.14
CA ALA A 141 9.27 -10.31 -8.32
C ALA A 141 10.06 -9.16 -8.98
N ILE A 142 9.41 -8.34 -9.81
CA ILE A 142 10.06 -7.13 -10.38
C ILE A 142 10.15 -6.06 -9.30
N LEU A 143 9.08 -5.86 -8.53
CA LEU A 143 9.02 -4.88 -7.44
C LEU A 143 10.07 -5.19 -6.35
N GLU A 144 10.14 -6.43 -5.89
CA GLU A 144 11.14 -6.89 -4.91
C GLU A 144 12.57 -6.64 -5.42
N ARG A 145 12.87 -7.03 -6.68
CA ARG A 145 14.19 -6.75 -7.28
C ARG A 145 14.49 -5.26 -7.40
N ALA A 146 13.48 -4.44 -7.67
CA ALA A 146 13.65 -2.99 -7.77
C ALA A 146 13.95 -2.37 -6.39
N LEU A 147 13.26 -2.81 -5.35
CA LEU A 147 13.51 -2.41 -3.96
C LEU A 147 14.94 -2.78 -3.53
N VAL A 148 15.33 -4.04 -3.74
CA VAL A 148 16.70 -4.49 -3.46
C VAL A 148 17.71 -3.62 -4.19
N ARG A 149 17.51 -3.36 -5.49
CA ARG A 149 18.43 -2.57 -6.32
C ARG A 149 18.56 -1.11 -5.89
N VAL A 150 17.49 -0.46 -5.44
CA VAL A 150 17.60 0.92 -4.95
C VAL A 150 18.34 0.98 -3.60
N GLU A 151 18.12 0.02 -2.71
CA GLU A 151 18.84 -0.07 -1.43
C GLU A 151 20.33 -0.32 -1.64
N ASN A 152 20.62 -1.25 -2.55
CA ASN A 152 21.93 -1.53 -3.09
C ASN A 152 22.60 -0.25 -3.63
N ALA A 153 21.89 0.56 -4.45
CA ALA A 153 22.41 1.83 -4.97
C ALA A 153 22.69 2.85 -3.85
N MET A 154 21.84 2.89 -2.82
CA MET A 154 22.01 3.75 -1.65
C MET A 154 23.22 3.33 -0.81
N SER A 155 23.45 2.03 -0.64
CA SER A 155 24.57 1.50 0.15
C SER A 155 25.94 1.74 -0.50
N MET A 156 26.00 1.65 -1.84
CA MET A 156 27.24 1.85 -2.60
C MET A 156 27.60 3.33 -2.79
N SER A 157 26.60 4.20 -2.76
CA SER A 157 26.80 5.62 -2.97
C SER A 157 27.21 6.28 -1.67
N ASN A 158 28.47 6.72 -1.57
CA ASN A 158 28.91 7.66 -0.53
C ASN A 158 28.16 9.01 -0.59
N ARG A 159 27.41 9.25 -1.68
CA ARG A 159 26.55 10.41 -1.83
C ARG A 159 25.14 10.10 -1.41
N ASP A 160 24.69 10.93 -0.51
CA ASP A 160 23.31 11.03 -0.10
C ASP A 160 22.45 11.67 -1.21
N ASN A 161 22.03 10.86 -2.19
CA ASN A 161 21.31 11.33 -3.38
C ASN A 161 19.79 11.32 -3.13
N PRO A 162 19.10 12.48 -3.13
CA PRO A 162 17.66 12.56 -2.90
C PRO A 162 16.82 11.70 -3.86
N ASN A 163 17.29 11.51 -5.10
CA ASN A 163 16.57 10.72 -6.10
C ASN A 163 16.47 9.23 -5.73
N PHE A 164 17.41 8.71 -4.93
CA PHE A 164 17.38 7.31 -4.52
C PHE A 164 16.25 7.10 -3.51
N HIS A 165 16.17 7.96 -2.49
CA HIS A 165 15.08 8.01 -1.53
C HIS A 165 13.72 8.23 -2.21
N PHE A 166 13.65 9.16 -3.16
CA PHE A 166 12.43 9.39 -3.94
C PHE A 166 11.99 8.14 -4.71
N THR A 167 12.94 7.42 -5.31
CA THR A 167 12.63 6.18 -6.06
C THR A 167 12.20 5.06 -5.13
N ARG A 168 12.86 4.91 -3.98
CA ARG A 168 12.46 3.97 -2.93
C ARG A 168 11.05 4.27 -2.43
N ALA A 169 10.72 5.53 -2.17
CA ALA A 169 9.37 5.96 -1.78
C ALA A 169 8.29 5.53 -2.80
N ARG A 170 8.56 5.72 -4.11
CA ARG A 170 7.63 5.29 -5.17
C ARG A 170 7.42 3.78 -5.18
N LEU A 171 8.48 3.00 -5.01
CA LEU A 171 8.39 1.54 -4.96
C LEU A 171 7.66 1.06 -3.69
N LEU A 172 7.93 1.66 -2.54
CA LEU A 172 7.22 1.35 -1.29
C LEU A 172 5.73 1.69 -1.38
N GLN A 173 5.37 2.78 -2.07
CA GLN A 173 3.97 3.08 -2.37
C GLN A 173 3.31 1.96 -3.18
N LEU A 174 3.99 1.49 -4.24
CA LEU A 174 3.49 0.39 -5.08
C LEU A 174 3.39 -0.93 -4.32
N ASP A 175 4.18 -1.11 -3.27
CA ASP A 175 4.11 -2.25 -2.33
C ASP A 175 3.02 -2.08 -1.24
N GLY A 176 2.35 -0.93 -1.19
CA GLY A 176 1.33 -0.60 -0.18
C GLY A 176 1.91 -0.14 1.17
N GLN A 177 3.21 0.08 1.27
CA GLN A 177 3.92 0.52 2.48
C GLN A 177 3.92 2.05 2.59
N VAL A 178 2.73 2.64 2.72
CA VAL A 178 2.51 4.10 2.65
C VAL A 178 3.29 4.90 3.70
N GLU A 179 3.38 4.41 4.94
CA GLU A 179 4.10 5.11 6.01
C GLU A 179 5.61 5.15 5.76
N GLU A 180 6.19 4.06 5.27
CA GLU A 180 7.61 4.00 4.91
C GLU A 180 7.89 4.87 3.68
N ALA A 181 7.01 4.84 2.69
CA ALA A 181 7.07 5.74 1.53
C ALA A 181 7.05 7.23 1.94
N LEU A 182 6.22 7.59 2.93
CA LEU A 182 6.18 8.95 3.49
C LEU A 182 7.49 9.35 4.17
N SER A 183 8.11 8.43 4.90
CA SER A 183 9.42 8.67 5.53
C SER A 183 10.49 8.92 4.46
N GLU A 184 10.54 8.07 3.44
CA GLU A 184 11.52 8.15 2.36
C GLU A 184 11.38 9.42 1.51
N VAL A 185 10.15 9.82 1.15
CA VAL A 185 9.94 11.06 0.40
C VAL A 185 10.30 12.28 1.24
N GLN A 186 10.08 12.25 2.56
CA GLN A 186 10.47 13.34 3.46
C GLN A 186 11.99 13.47 3.55
N ILE A 187 12.70 12.34 3.57
CA ILE A 187 14.18 12.31 3.49
C ILE A 187 14.65 12.92 2.16
N ALA A 188 14.03 12.54 1.04
CA ALA A 188 14.33 13.11 -0.28
C ALA A 188 14.13 14.63 -0.32
N ILE A 189 13.01 15.14 0.22
CA ILE A 189 12.72 16.57 0.30
C ILE A 189 13.77 17.30 1.15
N HIS A 190 14.07 16.78 2.34
CA HIS A 190 15.01 17.43 3.26
C HIS A 190 16.43 17.53 2.67
N ARG A 191 16.84 16.52 1.90
CA ARG A 191 18.18 16.45 1.30
C ARG A 191 18.29 17.19 -0.02
N GLN A 192 17.15 17.51 -0.65
CA GLN A 192 17.14 18.31 -1.87
C GLN A 192 17.52 19.74 -1.54
N ARG A 193 18.72 20.15 -1.98
CA ARG A 193 19.13 21.55 -1.93
C ARG A 193 18.49 22.31 -3.10
N ALA A 194 18.18 23.59 -2.91
CA ALA A 194 17.51 24.43 -3.91
C ALA A 194 18.53 25.37 -4.57
N ASP A 195 19.71 24.83 -4.90
CA ASP A 195 20.89 25.63 -5.19
C ASP A 195 21.14 25.73 -6.71
N LEU A 196 20.62 24.77 -7.50
CA LEU A 196 20.86 24.68 -8.94
C LEU A 196 19.58 24.84 -9.76
N PRO A 197 19.69 25.42 -10.98
CA PRO A 197 18.59 25.42 -11.94
C PRO A 197 18.05 24.01 -12.20
N GLY A 198 16.75 23.80 -12.02
CA GLY A 198 16.08 22.50 -12.15
C GLY A 198 15.83 21.77 -10.82
N ASP A 199 16.43 22.20 -9.72
CA ASP A 199 16.15 21.65 -8.38
C ASP A 199 14.72 21.97 -7.92
N GLU A 200 14.16 23.12 -8.30
CA GLU A 200 12.77 23.49 -8.00
C GLU A 200 11.77 22.50 -8.60
N ARG A 201 11.96 22.10 -9.87
CA ARG A 201 11.11 21.10 -10.52
C ARG A 201 11.20 19.75 -9.83
N ARG A 202 12.39 19.39 -9.35
CA ARG A 202 12.60 18.15 -8.63
C ARG A 202 11.93 18.18 -7.25
N LEU A 203 12.08 19.28 -6.53
CA LEU A 203 11.39 19.51 -5.26
C LEU A 203 9.88 19.44 -5.44
N ALA A 204 9.33 20.08 -6.49
CA ALA A 204 7.92 19.99 -6.83
C ALA A 204 7.46 18.55 -7.11
N ARG A 205 8.28 17.72 -7.77
CA ARG A 205 7.97 16.28 -7.95
C ARG A 205 7.94 15.52 -6.63
N PHE A 206 8.88 15.80 -5.73
CA PHE A 206 8.92 15.13 -4.42
C PHE A 206 7.72 15.52 -3.57
N GLU A 207 7.39 16.82 -3.55
CA GLU A 207 6.21 17.34 -2.87
C GLU A 207 4.90 16.78 -3.46
N GLY A 208 4.84 16.62 -4.78
CA GLY A 208 3.72 15.98 -5.47
C GLY A 208 3.51 14.53 -5.02
N LEU A 209 4.58 13.75 -4.86
CA LEU A 209 4.48 12.38 -4.32
C LEU A 209 4.02 12.40 -2.85
N ARG A 210 4.59 13.28 -2.02
CA ARG A 210 4.19 13.42 -0.61
C ARG A 210 2.70 13.72 -0.47
N ALA A 211 2.18 14.65 -1.26
CA ALA A 211 0.76 15.00 -1.26
C ALA A 211 -0.14 13.79 -1.59
N ARG A 212 0.23 13.00 -2.61
CA ARG A 212 -0.52 11.77 -2.96
C ARG A 212 -0.51 10.74 -1.82
N LEU A 213 0.64 10.51 -1.21
CA LEU A 213 0.78 9.57 -0.10
C LEU A 213 -0.04 10.00 1.14
N LEU A 214 -0.12 11.29 1.43
CA LEU A 214 -0.95 11.80 2.53
C LEU A 214 -2.44 11.54 2.29
N VAL A 215 -2.91 11.70 1.05
CA VAL A 215 -4.29 11.38 0.66
C VAL A 215 -4.55 9.88 0.82
N GLU A 216 -3.62 9.03 0.38
CA GLU A 216 -3.72 7.57 0.50
C GLU A 216 -3.80 7.12 1.97
N ARG A 217 -2.94 7.68 2.82
CA ARG A 217 -2.96 7.44 4.28
C ARG A 217 -4.30 7.82 4.91
N GLN A 218 -4.85 8.98 4.54
CA GLN A 218 -6.17 9.42 5.02
C GLN A 218 -7.29 8.49 4.54
N GLY A 219 -7.22 8.03 3.28
CA GLY A 219 -8.15 7.05 2.72
C GLY A 219 -8.19 5.75 3.52
N HIS A 220 -7.02 5.17 3.85
CA HIS A 220 -6.94 3.96 4.68
C HIS A 220 -7.54 4.17 6.07
N ARG A 221 -7.26 5.30 6.71
CA ARG A 221 -7.84 5.63 8.02
C ARG A 221 -9.35 5.77 7.95
N LEU A 222 -9.88 6.46 6.93
CA LEU A 222 -11.32 6.64 6.75
C LEU A 222 -12.02 5.28 6.54
N LEU A 223 -11.47 4.40 5.70
CA LEU A 223 -12.01 3.06 5.49
C LEU A 223 -12.02 2.24 6.78
N TYR A 224 -10.98 2.36 7.61
CA TYR A 224 -10.93 1.72 8.92
C TYR A 224 -12.02 2.26 9.86
N GLU A 225 -12.18 3.57 9.96
CA GLU A 225 -13.20 4.23 10.78
C GLU A 225 -14.62 3.86 10.32
N ILE A 226 -14.89 3.81 9.01
CA ILE A 226 -16.16 3.33 8.45
C ILE A 226 -16.42 1.86 8.83
N GLY A 227 -15.39 1.01 8.74
CA GLY A 227 -15.49 -0.39 9.14
C GLY A 227 -15.77 -0.58 10.63
N GLN A 228 -15.23 0.29 11.49
CA GLN A 228 -15.57 0.31 12.92
C GLN A 228 -17.01 0.80 13.14
N ALA A 229 -17.38 1.95 12.58
CA ALA A 229 -18.73 2.50 12.73
C ALA A 229 -19.82 1.52 12.27
N ARG A 230 -19.57 0.76 11.20
CA ARG A 230 -20.49 -0.29 10.75
C ARG A 230 -20.66 -1.41 11.78
N ARG A 231 -19.58 -1.88 12.39
CA ARG A 231 -19.63 -2.90 13.45
C ARG A 231 -20.36 -2.39 14.69
N ASP A 232 -20.16 -1.13 15.05
CA ASP A 232 -20.85 -0.50 16.18
C ASP A 232 -22.35 -0.36 15.92
N LEU A 233 -22.76 -0.02 14.69
CA LEU A 233 -24.17 0.00 14.28
C LEU A 233 -24.81 -1.38 14.27
N GLU A 234 -24.09 -2.40 13.79
CA GLU A 234 -24.56 -3.79 13.83
C GLU A 234 -24.75 -4.27 15.28
N GLY A 235 -23.83 -3.90 16.18
CA GLY A 235 -23.97 -4.13 17.63
C GLY A 235 -25.17 -3.41 18.23
N SER A 236 -25.32 -2.11 17.98
CA SER A 236 -26.45 -1.32 18.50
C SER A 236 -27.80 -1.83 18.00
N ARG A 237 -27.88 -2.28 16.73
CA ARG A 237 -29.09 -2.89 16.19
C ARG A 237 -29.44 -4.19 16.91
N SER A 238 -28.44 -5.01 17.25
CA SER A 238 -28.64 -6.22 18.05
C SER A 238 -29.23 -5.88 19.42
N ASP A 239 -28.68 -4.87 20.10
CA ASP A 239 -29.16 -4.41 21.40
C ASP A 239 -30.61 -3.88 21.33
N GLN A 240 -30.95 -3.15 20.27
CA GLN A 240 -32.32 -2.65 20.05
C GLN A 240 -33.31 -3.78 19.81
N VAL A 241 -32.96 -4.78 19.00
CA VAL A 241 -33.79 -5.97 18.77
C VAL A 241 -34.00 -6.73 20.08
N GLN A 242 -32.96 -6.83 20.90
CA GLN A 242 -33.06 -7.44 22.23
C GLN A 242 -34.01 -6.66 23.14
N LEU A 243 -33.89 -5.33 23.21
CA LEU A 243 -34.76 -4.49 24.03
C LEU A 243 -36.23 -4.56 23.57
N LEU A 244 -36.46 -4.60 22.26
CA LEU A 244 -37.80 -4.80 21.69
C LEU A 244 -38.38 -6.16 22.10
N GLY A 245 -37.57 -7.23 22.04
CA GLY A 245 -37.97 -8.57 22.47
C GLY A 245 -38.31 -8.63 23.97
N VAL A 246 -37.51 -7.95 24.80
CA VAL A 246 -37.76 -7.85 26.25
C VAL A 246 -39.09 -7.14 26.52
N LEU A 247 -39.30 -5.99 25.86
CA LEU A 247 -40.50 -5.16 26.06
C LEU A 247 -41.77 -5.88 25.58
N ALA A 248 -41.70 -6.57 24.45
CA ALA A 248 -42.81 -7.39 23.94
C ALA A 248 -43.21 -8.50 24.92
N ALA A 249 -42.22 -9.19 25.52
CA ALA A 249 -42.49 -10.23 26.51
C ALA A 249 -43.10 -9.68 27.81
N VAL A 250 -42.65 -8.50 28.27
CA VAL A 250 -43.25 -7.81 29.43
C VAL A 250 -44.71 -7.44 29.16
N ILE A 251 -44.99 -6.87 27.99
CA ILE A 251 -46.37 -6.52 27.60
C ILE A 251 -47.24 -7.78 27.55
N ALA A 252 -46.78 -8.84 26.90
CA ALA A 252 -47.52 -10.11 26.81
C ALA A 252 -47.85 -10.70 28.19
N LEU A 253 -46.91 -10.64 29.14
CA LEU A 253 -47.13 -11.09 30.52
C LEU A 253 -48.17 -10.24 31.24
N ILE A 254 -48.08 -8.91 31.13
CA ILE A 254 -49.04 -7.99 31.75
C ILE A 254 -50.45 -8.23 31.18
N THR A 255 -50.58 -8.35 29.86
CA THR A 255 -51.86 -8.62 29.21
C THR A 255 -52.45 -9.95 29.68
N ALA A 256 -51.64 -11.02 29.70
CA ALA A 256 -52.08 -12.32 30.20
C ALA A 256 -52.56 -12.24 31.66
N ALA A 257 -51.80 -11.56 32.53
CA ALA A 257 -52.14 -11.41 33.93
C ALA A 257 -53.46 -10.64 34.14
N VAL A 258 -53.66 -9.54 33.41
CA VAL A 258 -54.91 -8.76 33.46
C VAL A 258 -56.10 -9.56 32.94
N THR A 259 -55.95 -10.28 31.83
CA THR A 259 -57.02 -11.14 31.29
C THR A 259 -57.39 -12.23 32.28
N ILE A 260 -56.42 -12.91 32.89
CA ILE A 260 -56.65 -13.94 33.90
C ILE A 260 -57.37 -13.35 35.12
N ALA A 261 -56.90 -12.21 35.62
CA ALA A 261 -57.46 -11.56 36.80
C ALA A 261 -58.90 -11.03 36.60
N THR A 262 -59.29 -10.71 35.35
CA THR A 262 -60.64 -10.17 35.06
C THR A 262 -61.69 -11.23 34.74
N GLN A 263 -61.27 -12.44 34.33
CA GLN A 263 -62.20 -13.46 33.83
C GLN A 263 -62.35 -14.69 34.74
N LEU A 264 -61.43 -14.91 35.69
CA LEU A 264 -61.38 -16.12 36.49
C LEU A 264 -61.57 -15.84 37.97
N THR A 265 -62.04 -16.86 38.69
CA THR A 265 -62.12 -16.82 40.15
C THR A 265 -60.72 -16.91 40.76
N VAL A 266 -60.54 -16.44 42.00
CA VAL A 266 -59.22 -16.37 42.66
C VAL A 266 -58.51 -17.73 42.67
N ASP A 267 -59.27 -18.80 42.94
CA ASP A 267 -58.73 -20.16 43.03
C ASP A 267 -58.24 -20.70 41.67
N GLU A 268 -58.86 -20.29 40.57
CA GLU A 268 -58.46 -20.66 39.21
C GLU A 268 -57.36 -19.74 38.65
N ALA A 269 -57.36 -18.46 39.06
CA ALA A 269 -56.44 -17.45 38.56
C ALA A 269 -55.00 -17.64 39.07
N ILE A 270 -54.82 -18.04 40.32
CA ILE A 270 -53.49 -18.24 40.93
C ILE A 270 -52.63 -19.25 40.15
N PRO A 271 -53.06 -20.50 39.89
CA PRO A 271 -52.25 -21.46 39.15
C PRO A 271 -51.95 -20.99 37.72
N LEU A 272 -52.89 -20.34 37.05
CA LEU A 272 -52.69 -19.80 35.69
C LEU A 272 -51.69 -18.64 35.67
N LEU A 273 -51.69 -17.76 36.68
CA LEU A 273 -50.68 -16.70 36.82
C LEU A 273 -49.28 -17.28 37.07
N ILE A 274 -49.17 -18.33 37.90
CA ILE A 274 -47.90 -19.02 38.14
C ILE A 274 -47.42 -19.70 36.85
N ALA A 275 -48.31 -20.38 36.12
CA ALA A 275 -47.99 -20.99 34.84
C ALA A 275 -47.53 -19.96 33.79
N ALA A 276 -48.22 -18.83 33.67
CA ALA A 276 -47.83 -17.73 32.78
C ALA A 276 -46.46 -17.13 33.16
N THR A 277 -46.21 -16.93 34.46
CA THR A 277 -44.92 -16.42 34.95
C THR A 277 -43.79 -17.43 34.68
N SER A 278 -44.05 -18.72 34.88
CA SER A 278 -43.08 -19.79 34.64
C SER A 278 -42.67 -19.90 33.16
N SER A 279 -43.66 -19.85 32.26
CA SER A 279 -43.47 -19.93 30.81
C SER A 279 -42.69 -18.72 30.27
N VAL A 280 -42.97 -17.52 30.77
CA VAL A 280 -42.18 -16.32 30.42
C VAL A 280 -40.74 -16.43 30.94
N THR A 281 -40.55 -16.90 32.19
CA THR A 281 -39.21 -17.07 32.78
C THR A 281 -38.36 -18.09 32.00
N LEU A 282 -38.98 -19.20 31.57
CA LEU A 282 -38.34 -20.21 30.73
C LEU A 282 -38.04 -19.69 29.33
N ALA A 283 -39.00 -19.01 28.69
CA ALA A 283 -38.80 -18.41 27.37
C ALA A 283 -37.62 -17.41 27.36
N PHE A 284 -37.52 -16.57 28.38
CA PHE A 284 -36.38 -15.65 28.55
C PHE A 284 -35.06 -16.38 28.79
N SER A 285 -35.06 -17.42 29.63
CA SER A 285 -33.85 -18.20 29.90
C SER A 285 -33.34 -18.91 28.64
N CYS A 286 -34.25 -19.46 27.83
CA CYS A 286 -33.95 -20.02 26.50
C CYS A 286 -33.41 -18.97 25.53
N LEU A 287 -34.04 -17.79 25.45
CA LEU A 287 -33.62 -16.69 24.57
C LEU A 287 -32.23 -16.15 24.95
N LEU A 288 -31.96 -15.95 26.24
CA LEU A 288 -30.66 -15.50 26.73
C LEU A 288 -29.56 -16.55 26.49
N TRP A 289 -29.92 -17.84 26.53
CA TRP A 289 -29.02 -18.93 26.17
C TRP A 289 -28.73 -18.96 24.67
N ALA A 290 -29.76 -18.91 23.83
CA ALA A 290 -29.65 -18.93 22.37
C ALA A 290 -28.93 -17.69 21.81
N GLY A 291 -29.09 -16.53 22.44
CA GLY A 291 -28.40 -15.29 22.06
C GLY A 291 -26.92 -15.24 22.48
N GLY A 292 -26.42 -16.18 23.29
CA GLY A 292 -25.02 -16.23 23.71
C GLY A 292 -24.58 -15.07 24.62
N ILE A 293 -25.51 -14.28 25.14
CA ILE A 293 -25.24 -13.01 25.84
C ILE A 293 -24.81 -13.26 27.30
N ALA A 294 -25.26 -14.36 27.90
CA ALA A 294 -25.00 -14.68 29.30
C ALA A 294 -24.10 -15.90 29.45
N LYS A 295 -23.14 -15.82 30.39
CA LYS A 295 -22.38 -17.00 30.82
C LYS A 295 -23.35 -18.08 31.30
N PRO A 296 -23.15 -19.36 30.94
CA PRO A 296 -24.08 -20.45 31.28
C PRO A 296 -24.40 -20.52 32.78
N ALA A 297 -23.44 -20.18 33.65
CA ALA A 297 -23.63 -20.13 35.09
C ALA A 297 -24.73 -19.15 35.57
N ARG A 298 -25.03 -18.08 34.82
CA ARG A 298 -26.08 -17.10 35.16
C ARG A 298 -27.47 -17.50 34.65
N LEU A 299 -27.56 -18.51 33.79
CA LEU A 299 -28.81 -18.97 33.18
C LEU A 299 -29.47 -20.10 33.99
N ILE A 300 -28.66 -20.88 34.71
CA ILE A 300 -29.12 -22.02 35.52
C ILE A 300 -30.20 -21.60 36.55
N PRO A 301 -30.07 -20.50 37.31
CA PRO A 301 -31.08 -20.13 38.30
C PRO A 301 -32.45 -19.82 37.67
N GLY A 302 -32.46 -19.17 36.50
CA GLY A 302 -33.70 -18.82 35.78
C GLY A 302 -34.42 -20.06 35.25
N PHE A 303 -33.68 -21.01 34.69
CA PHE A 303 -34.22 -22.30 34.27
C PHE A 303 -34.78 -23.11 35.43
N VAL A 304 -34.05 -23.19 36.53
CA VAL A 304 -34.49 -23.93 37.72
C VAL A 304 -35.74 -23.29 38.31
N LEU A 305 -35.75 -21.96 38.47
CA LEU A 305 -36.90 -21.24 39.01
C LEU A 305 -38.13 -21.37 38.12
N GLY A 306 -37.97 -21.17 36.80
CA GLY A 306 -39.07 -21.33 35.84
C GLY A 306 -39.65 -22.75 35.85
N THR A 307 -38.78 -23.77 35.92
CA THR A 307 -39.23 -25.18 36.00
C THR A 307 -39.97 -25.47 37.30
N LEU A 308 -39.46 -25.00 38.45
CA LEU A 308 -40.10 -25.17 39.76
C LEU A 308 -41.47 -24.48 39.82
N LEU A 309 -41.59 -23.26 39.27
CA LEU A 309 -42.87 -22.56 39.19
C LEU A 309 -43.87 -23.32 38.32
N MET A 310 -43.44 -23.87 37.18
CA MET A 310 -44.30 -24.66 36.30
C MET A 310 -44.82 -25.93 36.98
N LEU A 311 -43.95 -26.65 37.69
CA LEU A 311 -44.33 -27.83 38.48
C LEU A 311 -45.30 -27.46 39.61
N GLY A 312 -45.06 -26.33 40.30
CA GLY A 312 -45.97 -25.82 41.32
C GLY A 312 -47.36 -25.47 40.77
N ALA A 313 -47.43 -24.84 39.59
CA ALA A 313 -48.70 -24.55 38.93
C ALA A 313 -49.48 -25.82 38.58
N LEU A 314 -48.80 -26.84 38.04
CA LEU A 314 -49.41 -28.13 37.69
C LEU A 314 -49.91 -28.91 38.90
N HIS A 315 -49.23 -28.77 40.05
CA HIS A 315 -49.68 -29.39 41.29
C HIS A 315 -50.94 -28.71 41.83
N LEU A 316 -50.99 -27.37 41.79
CA LEU A 316 -52.14 -26.58 42.24
C LEU A 316 -53.41 -26.80 41.39
N THR A 317 -53.27 -27.12 40.10
CA THR A 317 -54.43 -27.45 39.25
C THR A 317 -54.96 -28.88 39.44
N GLY A 318 -54.34 -29.68 40.31
CA GLY A 318 -54.77 -31.06 40.56
C GLY A 318 -54.53 -32.02 39.38
N GLN A 319 -53.70 -31.64 38.39
CA GLN A 319 -53.40 -32.50 37.23
C GLN A 319 -52.26 -33.50 37.48
N ILE A 320 -51.52 -33.38 38.58
CA ILE A 320 -50.46 -34.32 38.96
C ILE A 320 -50.86 -35.03 40.26
N ASP A 321 -51.54 -36.17 40.14
CA ASP A 321 -51.64 -37.15 41.23
C ASP A 321 -50.29 -37.88 41.34
N LEU A 322 -49.45 -37.42 42.26
CA LEU A 322 -48.15 -38.02 42.61
C LEU A 322 -48.26 -39.42 43.26
N THR A 323 -49.47 -39.96 43.38
CA THR A 323 -49.75 -41.29 43.94
C THR A 323 -49.34 -42.45 43.02
N TRP A 324 -48.94 -42.19 41.77
CA TRP A 324 -48.51 -43.23 40.82
C TRP A 324 -46.99 -43.51 40.77
N TRP A 325 -46.18 -42.85 41.61
CA TRP A 325 -44.71 -43.00 41.60
C TRP A 325 -44.09 -43.37 42.97
N ILE A 326 -44.86 -43.91 43.91
CA ILE A 326 -44.37 -44.60 45.11
C ILE A 326 -44.72 -46.08 45.00
#